data_AF-A0A9D6LER8-F1
#
_entry.id   AF-A0A9D6LER8-F1
#
_cell.length_a   1.000
_cell.length_b   1.000
_cell.length_c   1.000
_cell.angle_alpha   90.00
_cell.angle_beta   90.00
_cell.angle_gamma   90.00
#
_symmetry.space_group_name_H-M   'P 1'
#
loop_
_entity.id
_entity.type
_entity.pdbx_description
1 polymer ?
#
loop_
_entity_poly.entity_id
_entity_poly.type
_entity_poly.pdbx_seq_one_letter_code
_entity_poly.pdbx_strand_id
1 'polypeptide(L)'
;MKTAALSLLVPLVFLSGCAGATKTKSADSAAASPGSKGKVLVVLSSADSLTLQGGKTHPTGTYLNELVVPLKALVDAGYEPVFANPKGNAPAIDPASDSPKHFGGDEARYHALKALLDAYPGFRKPKTFSEVLHEGLSDYAGLFAPGGHAPFEDLLRDRDLGNIFRNFHATGKPTALLCHAPVTLAAATSDPVAFAAALSTTKKSKRATRALAKTWPYKGYRMTVFSQAEEKVAEGSGLGGHVLFYPEAALRAAGGKVDNGPQFQSHVVVDNELITGQNPASDQALAKALVDALAAKTAERAR
;
A
#
# COMPACT_ATOMS: atom_id res chain seq x y z
N MET A 1 -6.53 6.95 -82.68
CA MET A 1 -7.19 7.80 -81.66
C MET A 1 -6.32 7.70 -80.41
N LYS A 2 -5.30 8.55 -80.17
CA LYS A 2 -5.33 9.92 -79.59
C LYS A 2 -6.35 10.01 -78.43
N THR A 3 -6.06 10.43 -77.19
CA THR A 3 -4.95 11.23 -76.62
C THR A 3 -5.12 11.27 -75.08
N ALA A 4 -4.02 11.56 -74.37
CA ALA A 4 -3.95 11.88 -72.94
C ALA A 4 -4.60 13.24 -72.57
N ALA A 5 -4.89 13.46 -71.29
CA ALA A 5 -4.85 14.75 -70.56
C ALA A 5 -5.37 14.56 -69.13
N LEU A 6 -5.12 15.40 -68.11
CA LEU A 6 -4.07 16.34 -67.70
C LEU A 6 -4.68 17.02 -66.46
N SER A 7 -3.89 17.23 -65.41
CA SER A 7 -4.26 17.94 -64.18
C SER A 7 -4.90 19.32 -64.43
N LEU A 8 -5.85 19.70 -63.56
CA LEU A 8 -6.08 21.10 -63.19
C LEU A 8 -6.11 21.24 -61.67
N LEU A 9 -5.12 21.95 -61.14
CA LEU A 9 -5.15 22.59 -59.83
C LEU A 9 -6.11 23.79 -59.88
N VAL A 10 -6.89 23.98 -58.82
CA VAL A 10 -7.56 25.25 -58.49
C VAL A 10 -7.05 25.70 -57.11
N PRO A 11 -6.57 26.94 -56.94
CA PRO A 11 -6.08 27.43 -55.66
C PRO A 11 -7.26 27.85 -54.78
N LEU A 12 -7.29 27.37 -53.53
CA LEU A 12 -8.22 27.86 -52.52
C LEU A 12 -7.56 28.98 -51.71
N VAL A 13 -8.21 30.14 -51.77
CA VAL A 13 -7.86 31.40 -51.12
C VAL A 13 -7.91 31.25 -49.59
N PHE A 14 -6.87 31.73 -48.92
CA PHE A 14 -6.83 31.91 -47.47
C PHE A 14 -7.79 33.03 -47.05
N LEU A 15 -8.82 32.69 -46.26
CA LEU A 15 -9.49 33.66 -45.39
C LEU A 15 -9.10 33.37 -43.94
N SER A 16 -8.40 34.34 -43.36
CA SER A 16 -8.08 34.42 -41.93
C SER A 16 -9.35 34.61 -41.11
N GLY A 17 -9.58 33.72 -40.15
CA GLY A 17 -10.65 33.82 -39.17
C GLY A 17 -10.13 33.40 -37.80
N CYS A 18 -9.86 34.38 -36.93
CA CYS A 18 -9.57 34.17 -35.53
C CYS A 18 -10.76 33.48 -34.85
N ALA A 19 -10.55 32.27 -34.33
CA ALA A 19 -11.45 31.63 -33.38
C ALA A 19 -10.67 31.38 -32.09
N GLY A 20 -11.05 32.09 -31.03
CA GLY A 20 -10.48 31.97 -29.70
C GLY A 20 -10.69 30.56 -29.14
N ALA A 21 -9.61 29.94 -28.70
CA ALA A 21 -9.63 28.68 -27.98
C ALA A 21 -10.23 28.89 -26.58
N THR A 22 -11.52 28.60 -26.42
CA THR A 22 -12.10 28.37 -25.10
C THR A 22 -11.60 27.01 -24.61
N LYS A 23 -10.66 27.05 -23.66
CA LYS A 23 -10.23 25.89 -22.88
C LYS A 23 -11.45 25.23 -22.22
N THR A 24 -11.86 24.08 -22.73
CA THR A 24 -12.72 23.15 -21.99
C THR A 24 -11.90 22.64 -20.79
N LYS A 25 -12.30 23.08 -19.59
CA LYS A 25 -11.87 22.45 -18.33
C LYS A 25 -12.25 20.97 -18.41
N SER A 26 -11.26 20.09 -18.43
CA SER A 26 -11.45 18.67 -18.14
C SER A 26 -12.03 18.57 -16.73
N ALA A 27 -13.30 18.17 -16.66
CA ALA A 27 -13.94 17.73 -15.45
C ALA A 27 -13.73 16.23 -15.36
N ASP A 28 -12.81 15.82 -14.49
CA ASP A 28 -12.84 14.49 -13.86
C ASP A 28 -12.05 14.59 -12.54
N SER A 29 -12.54 15.43 -11.63
CA SER A 29 -12.39 15.10 -10.22
C SER A 29 -13.57 14.19 -9.89
N ALA A 30 -13.29 12.92 -9.61
CA ALA A 30 -14.24 12.03 -8.95
C ALA A 30 -14.65 12.70 -7.64
N ALA A 31 -15.76 13.43 -7.69
CA ALA A 31 -16.41 13.99 -6.53
C ALA A 31 -16.78 12.81 -5.65
N ALA A 32 -16.39 12.86 -4.37
CA ALA A 32 -16.77 11.88 -3.37
C ALA A 32 -18.27 11.60 -3.50
N SER A 33 -18.64 10.31 -3.55
CA SER A 33 -20.05 9.93 -3.63
C SER A 33 -20.78 10.54 -2.42
N PRO A 34 -21.95 11.20 -2.62
CA PRO A 34 -22.69 11.83 -1.53
C PRO A 34 -23.03 10.76 -0.48
N GLY A 35 -22.37 10.82 0.68
CA GLY A 35 -22.50 9.85 1.77
C GLY A 35 -21.19 9.27 2.32
N SER A 36 -20.04 9.50 1.68
CA SER A 36 -18.73 9.01 2.17
C SER A 36 -18.30 9.70 3.47
N LYS A 37 -17.85 8.92 4.47
CA LYS A 37 -17.24 9.41 5.73
C LYS A 37 -15.79 9.87 5.56
N GLY A 38 -15.27 9.86 4.34
CA GLY A 38 -13.91 10.24 3.99
C GLY A 38 -13.17 9.14 3.22
N LYS A 39 -12.02 9.51 2.64
CA LYS A 39 -11.19 8.57 1.88
C LYS A 39 -10.28 7.77 2.80
N VAL A 40 -10.06 6.50 2.49
CA VAL A 40 -9.00 5.68 3.10
C VAL A 40 -8.02 5.29 2.01
N LEU A 41 -6.77 5.69 2.18
CA LEU A 41 -5.70 5.35 1.24
C LEU A 41 -5.34 3.88 1.43
N VAL A 42 -5.57 3.06 0.41
CA VAL A 42 -5.18 1.65 0.36
C VAL A 42 -3.85 1.54 -0.37
N VAL A 43 -2.78 1.34 0.39
CA VAL A 43 -1.40 1.27 -0.10
C VAL A 43 -1.10 -0.16 -0.54
N LEU A 44 -0.70 -0.32 -1.80
CA LEU A 44 -0.39 -1.61 -2.41
C LEU A 44 1.02 -1.58 -3.03
N SER A 45 1.64 -2.74 -3.21
CA SER A 45 2.90 -2.85 -3.96
C SER A 45 2.64 -2.86 -5.47
N SER A 46 3.62 -2.39 -6.24
CA SER A 46 3.71 -2.54 -7.69
C SER A 46 4.47 -3.81 -8.10
N ALA A 47 5.09 -4.52 -7.16
CA ALA A 47 5.88 -5.72 -7.39
C ALA A 47 5.03 -7.00 -7.38
N ASP A 48 5.48 -8.00 -8.12
CA ASP A 48 4.86 -9.33 -8.31
C ASP A 48 5.81 -10.49 -7.96
N SER A 49 6.98 -10.16 -7.45
CA SER A 49 8.02 -11.11 -7.09
C SER A 49 8.86 -10.56 -5.94
N LEU A 50 9.46 -11.45 -5.17
CA LEU A 50 10.35 -11.18 -4.06
C LEU A 50 11.76 -11.64 -4.44
N THR A 51 12.74 -10.77 -4.23
CA THR A 51 14.16 -11.09 -4.33
C THR A 51 14.63 -11.80 -3.07
N LEU A 52 15.16 -13.01 -3.24
CA LEU A 52 15.74 -13.82 -2.18
C LEU A 52 17.27 -13.78 -2.22
N GLN A 53 17.90 -14.24 -1.14
CA GLN A 53 19.34 -14.43 -1.10
C GLN A 53 19.84 -15.34 -2.23
N GLY A 54 21.05 -15.04 -2.72
CA GLY A 54 21.63 -15.74 -3.87
C GLY A 54 21.01 -15.34 -5.22
N GLY A 55 20.22 -14.25 -5.27
CA GLY A 55 19.63 -13.74 -6.52
C GLY A 55 18.46 -14.56 -7.04
N LYS A 56 17.93 -15.48 -6.23
CA LYS A 56 16.69 -16.21 -6.54
C LYS A 56 15.48 -15.26 -6.45
N THR A 57 14.40 -15.62 -7.12
CA THR A 57 13.12 -14.90 -7.02
C THR A 57 11.99 -15.84 -6.64
N HIS A 58 10.98 -15.30 -5.96
CA HIS A 58 9.74 -15.99 -5.59
C HIS A 58 8.52 -15.17 -6.05
N PRO A 59 7.56 -15.73 -6.82
CA PRO A 59 6.34 -15.03 -7.18
C PRO A 59 5.52 -14.66 -5.95
N THR A 60 5.04 -13.43 -5.83
CA THR A 60 4.26 -12.94 -4.68
C THR A 60 3.34 -11.79 -5.13
N GLY A 61 2.69 -11.13 -4.17
CA GLY A 61 1.85 -9.97 -4.40
C GLY A 61 1.25 -9.49 -3.09
N THR A 62 0.10 -8.84 -3.21
CA THR A 62 -0.75 -8.51 -2.06
C THR A 62 -1.45 -9.76 -1.56
N TYR A 63 -1.40 -10.01 -0.25
CA TYR A 63 -2.11 -11.14 0.34
C TYR A 63 -3.63 -10.90 0.33
N LEU A 64 -4.40 -11.79 -0.28
CA LEU A 64 -5.79 -11.55 -0.67
C LEU A 64 -6.71 -11.27 0.54
N ASN A 65 -6.79 -12.18 1.52
CA ASN A 65 -7.68 -12.00 2.67
C ASN A 65 -7.27 -10.77 3.49
N GLU A 66 -5.97 -10.52 3.61
CA GLU A 66 -5.44 -9.33 4.26
C GLU A 66 -5.92 -8.04 3.59
N LEU A 67 -6.15 -8.03 2.28
CA LEU A 67 -6.73 -6.88 1.57
C LEU A 67 -8.26 -6.85 1.68
N VAL A 68 -8.94 -7.93 1.25
CA VAL A 68 -10.39 -7.87 0.99
C VAL A 68 -11.23 -7.88 2.26
N VAL A 69 -10.72 -8.44 3.37
CA VAL A 69 -11.43 -8.43 4.65
C VAL A 69 -11.47 -7.01 5.25
N PRO A 70 -10.34 -6.29 5.42
CA PRO A 70 -10.38 -4.88 5.83
C PRO A 70 -11.07 -3.98 4.81
N LEU A 71 -10.90 -4.21 3.50
CA LEU A 71 -11.60 -3.45 2.46
C LEU A 71 -13.12 -3.51 2.64
N LYS A 72 -13.68 -4.70 2.83
CA LYS A 72 -15.12 -4.87 3.08
C LYS A 72 -15.57 -4.11 4.32
N ALA A 73 -14.81 -4.19 5.41
CA ALA A 73 -15.14 -3.48 6.65
C ALA A 73 -15.14 -1.96 6.48
N LEU A 74 -14.17 -1.40 5.74
CA LEU A 74 -14.11 0.03 5.42
C LEU A 74 -15.33 0.49 4.60
N VAL A 75 -15.68 -0.29 3.58
CA VAL A 75 -16.83 0.00 2.70
C VAL A 75 -18.14 -0.08 3.49
N ASP A 76 -18.34 -1.12 4.30
CA ASP A 76 -19.52 -1.28 5.16
C ASP A 76 -19.64 -0.14 6.18
N ALA A 77 -18.51 0.38 6.65
CA ALA A 77 -18.47 1.52 7.57
C ALA A 77 -18.73 2.87 6.88
N GLY A 78 -18.77 2.91 5.54
CA GLY A 78 -19.06 4.09 4.72
C GLY A 78 -17.83 4.92 4.34
N TYR A 79 -16.63 4.33 4.35
CA TYR A 79 -15.40 4.97 3.86
C TYR A 79 -15.14 4.64 2.39
N GLU A 80 -14.56 5.57 1.66
CA GLU A 80 -14.19 5.40 0.25
C GLU A 80 -12.75 4.90 0.12
N PRO A 81 -12.51 3.68 -0.37
CA PRO A 81 -11.16 3.19 -0.61
C PRO A 81 -10.54 3.86 -1.85
N VAL A 82 -9.33 4.39 -1.70
CA VAL A 82 -8.52 4.90 -2.81
C VAL A 82 -7.24 4.09 -2.90
N PHE A 83 -7.10 3.31 -3.96
CA PHE A 83 -5.94 2.45 -4.15
C PHE A 83 -4.76 3.25 -4.73
N ALA A 84 -3.57 3.04 -4.16
CA ALA A 84 -2.35 3.63 -4.68
C ALA A 84 -1.14 2.70 -4.53
N ASN A 85 -0.22 2.76 -5.48
CA ASN A 85 1.08 2.10 -5.44
C ASN A 85 2.17 2.96 -6.14
N PRO A 86 3.45 2.57 -6.13
CA PRO A 86 4.50 3.40 -6.75
C PRO A 86 4.31 3.70 -8.25
N LYS A 87 3.83 2.73 -9.05
CA LYS A 87 3.86 2.81 -10.53
C LYS A 87 2.50 3.00 -11.19
N GLY A 88 1.39 2.97 -10.44
CA GLY A 88 0.02 3.02 -10.96
C GLY A 88 -0.39 1.77 -11.76
N ASN A 89 0.36 0.68 -11.68
CA ASN A 89 0.04 -0.59 -12.35
C ASN A 89 -0.90 -1.45 -11.51
N ALA A 90 -1.62 -2.37 -12.16
CA ALA A 90 -2.44 -3.36 -11.47
C ALA A 90 -1.58 -4.17 -10.47
N PRO A 91 -1.93 -4.19 -9.17
CA PRO A 91 -1.24 -4.99 -8.16
C PRO A 91 -1.43 -6.48 -8.40
N ALA A 92 -0.38 -7.28 -8.18
CA ALA A 92 -0.48 -8.72 -8.17
C ALA A 92 -1.14 -9.21 -6.87
N ILE A 93 -1.93 -10.30 -6.95
CA ILE A 93 -2.38 -11.05 -5.79
C ILE A 93 -1.38 -12.19 -5.53
N ASP A 94 -1.00 -12.37 -4.27
CA ASP A 94 -0.10 -13.46 -3.88
C ASP A 94 -0.78 -14.83 -4.12
N PRO A 95 -0.21 -15.72 -4.95
CA PRO A 95 -0.82 -17.02 -5.23
C PRO A 95 -1.07 -17.88 -4.00
N ALA A 96 -0.26 -17.76 -2.94
CA ALA A 96 -0.43 -18.51 -1.70
C ALA A 96 -1.68 -18.07 -0.93
N SER A 97 -2.18 -16.86 -1.17
CA SER A 97 -3.35 -16.28 -0.53
C SER A 97 -4.66 -16.48 -1.30
N ASP A 98 -4.58 -16.83 -2.58
CA ASP A 98 -5.74 -16.99 -3.45
C ASP A 98 -6.43 -18.35 -3.23
N SER A 99 -6.90 -18.58 -2.01
CA SER A 99 -7.49 -19.84 -1.58
C SER A 99 -8.58 -19.63 -0.51
N PRO A 100 -9.70 -20.37 -0.60
CA PRO A 100 -10.75 -20.42 0.43
C PRO A 100 -10.25 -20.77 1.84
N LYS A 101 -9.08 -21.44 1.95
CA LYS A 101 -8.47 -21.79 3.25
C LYS A 101 -8.24 -20.56 4.13
N HIS A 102 -7.91 -19.41 3.54
CA HIS A 102 -7.72 -18.15 4.25
C HIS A 102 -9.03 -17.46 4.65
N PHE A 103 -10.15 -18.05 4.25
CA PHE A 103 -11.51 -17.61 4.58
C PHE A 103 -12.21 -18.67 5.45
N GLY A 104 -11.45 -19.46 6.20
CA GLY A 104 -11.99 -20.54 7.04
C GLY A 104 -12.58 -21.71 6.26
N GLY A 105 -12.23 -21.85 4.98
CA GLY A 105 -12.84 -22.82 4.06
C GLY A 105 -14.18 -22.39 3.47
N ASP A 106 -14.61 -21.15 3.72
CA ASP A 106 -15.86 -20.61 3.18
C ASP A 106 -15.67 -20.12 1.73
N GLU A 107 -16.01 -21.00 0.78
CA GLU A 107 -15.99 -20.74 -0.66
C GLU A 107 -16.87 -19.53 -1.05
N ALA A 108 -18.05 -19.42 -0.45
CA ALA A 108 -19.00 -18.35 -0.79
C ALA A 108 -18.44 -16.99 -0.36
N ARG A 109 -17.88 -16.91 0.84
CA ARG A 109 -17.18 -15.71 1.34
C ARG A 109 -15.97 -15.36 0.49
N TYR A 110 -15.14 -16.35 0.13
CA TYR A 110 -13.98 -16.17 -0.73
C TYR A 110 -14.37 -15.54 -2.08
N HIS A 111 -15.34 -16.13 -2.79
CA HIS A 111 -15.80 -15.62 -4.08
C HIS A 111 -16.47 -14.24 -3.96
N ALA A 112 -17.29 -14.02 -2.93
CA ALA A 112 -17.96 -12.74 -2.72
C ALA A 112 -16.98 -11.59 -2.48
N LEU A 113 -15.94 -11.82 -1.67
CA LEU A 113 -14.93 -10.79 -1.37
C LEU A 113 -13.97 -10.54 -2.56
N LYS A 114 -13.67 -11.56 -3.36
CA LYS A 114 -12.97 -11.35 -4.65
C LYS A 114 -13.79 -10.51 -5.62
N ALA A 115 -15.08 -10.84 -5.78
CA ALA A 115 -15.99 -10.09 -6.64
C ALA A 115 -16.14 -8.61 -6.19
N LEU A 116 -16.13 -8.36 -4.87
CA LEU A 116 -16.08 -7.00 -4.33
C LEU A 116 -14.84 -6.25 -4.82
N LEU A 117 -13.65 -6.86 -4.71
CA LEU A 117 -12.40 -6.24 -5.15
C LEU A 117 -12.41 -5.97 -6.65
N ASP A 118 -12.88 -6.93 -7.45
CA ASP A 118 -12.97 -6.83 -8.92
C ASP A 118 -13.88 -5.69 -9.38
N ALA A 119 -14.86 -5.30 -8.56
CA ALA A 119 -15.75 -4.19 -8.84
C ALA A 119 -15.07 -2.81 -8.67
N TYR A 120 -13.88 -2.72 -8.08
CA TYR A 120 -13.14 -1.47 -7.93
C TYR A 120 -12.20 -1.24 -9.12
N PRO A 121 -12.52 -0.31 -10.05
CA PRO A 121 -11.62 0.02 -11.16
C PRO A 121 -10.29 0.59 -10.65
N GLY A 122 -10.30 1.27 -9.50
CA GLY A 122 -9.09 1.77 -8.83
C GLY A 122 -8.11 0.67 -8.43
N PHE A 123 -8.55 -0.56 -8.20
CA PHE A 123 -7.62 -1.67 -7.97
C PHE A 123 -6.86 -2.05 -9.25
N ARG A 124 -7.54 -2.04 -10.41
CA ARG A 124 -6.91 -2.35 -11.71
C ARG A 124 -6.01 -1.21 -12.22
N LYS A 125 -6.33 0.03 -11.85
CA LYS A 125 -5.57 1.23 -12.20
C LYS A 125 -5.45 2.13 -10.96
N PRO A 126 -4.57 1.77 -10.01
CA PRO A 126 -4.36 2.57 -8.82
C PRO A 126 -3.69 3.89 -9.16
N LYS A 127 -3.82 4.86 -8.25
CA LYS A 127 -3.03 6.09 -8.32
C LYS A 127 -1.56 5.81 -8.01
N THR A 128 -0.68 6.66 -8.51
CA THR A 128 0.69 6.75 -7.99
C THR A 128 0.71 7.48 -6.66
N PHE A 129 1.70 7.20 -5.80
CA PHE A 129 1.88 8.00 -4.57
C PHE A 129 2.16 9.47 -4.88
N SER A 130 2.84 9.76 -6.00
CA SER A 130 3.08 11.13 -6.45
C SER A 130 1.78 11.88 -6.78
N GLU A 131 0.84 11.23 -7.49
CA GLU A 131 -0.49 11.79 -7.74
C GLU A 131 -1.27 12.03 -6.44
N VAL A 132 -1.22 11.07 -5.50
CA VAL A 132 -1.86 11.21 -4.17
C VAL A 132 -1.30 12.41 -3.40
N LEU A 133 0.02 12.60 -3.42
CA LEU A 133 0.67 13.76 -2.77
C LEU A 133 0.31 15.08 -3.46
N HIS A 134 0.26 15.09 -4.80
CA HIS A 134 -0.11 16.26 -5.58
C HIS A 134 -1.56 16.69 -5.35
N GLU A 135 -2.49 15.74 -5.27
CA GLU A 135 -3.90 15.99 -4.93
C GLU A 135 -4.10 16.44 -3.48
N GLY A 136 -3.15 16.11 -2.61
CA GLY A 136 -3.17 16.47 -1.21
C GLY A 136 -3.77 15.39 -0.31
N LEU A 137 -3.36 15.42 0.95
CA LEU A 137 -3.69 14.36 1.91
C LEU A 137 -4.88 14.72 2.81
N SER A 138 -5.43 15.94 2.76
CA SER A 138 -6.46 16.44 3.70
C SER A 138 -7.71 15.57 3.78
N ASP A 139 -8.16 15.08 2.63
CA ASP A 139 -9.44 14.36 2.48
C ASP A 139 -9.35 12.89 2.91
N TYR A 140 -8.12 12.40 3.15
CA TYR A 140 -7.90 11.08 3.70
C TYR A 140 -8.13 11.08 5.21
N ALA A 141 -9.09 10.26 5.64
CA ALA A 141 -9.39 9.98 7.03
C ALA A 141 -8.36 9.04 7.65
N GLY A 142 -7.82 8.09 6.88
CA GLY A 142 -6.80 7.15 7.32
C GLY A 142 -6.16 6.37 6.17
N LEU A 143 -5.24 5.47 6.53
CA LEU A 143 -4.43 4.67 5.61
C LEU A 143 -4.52 3.21 6.04
N PHE A 144 -4.61 2.33 5.05
CA PHE A 144 -4.54 0.90 5.22
C PHE A 144 -3.53 0.28 4.23
N ALA A 145 -2.70 -0.67 4.69
CA ALA A 145 -1.86 -1.47 3.82
C ALA A 145 -1.93 -2.97 4.21
N PRO A 146 -2.34 -3.86 3.29
CA PRO A 146 -2.19 -5.31 3.46
C PRO A 146 -0.74 -5.75 3.27
N GLY A 147 -0.40 -6.94 3.77
CA GLY A 147 0.89 -7.57 3.56
C GLY A 147 0.95 -8.46 2.32
N GLY A 148 1.59 -9.63 2.47
CA GLY A 148 2.27 -10.34 1.40
C GLY A 148 3.74 -9.89 1.30
N HIS A 149 4.59 -10.61 0.56
CA HIS A 149 6.03 -10.30 0.54
C HIS A 149 6.41 -9.13 -0.37
N ALA A 150 5.55 -8.75 -1.32
CA ALA A 150 5.80 -7.67 -2.29
C ALA A 150 6.25 -6.30 -1.69
N PRO A 151 5.78 -5.85 -0.51
CA PRO A 151 6.23 -4.59 0.11
C PRO A 151 7.75 -4.46 0.33
N PHE A 152 8.48 -5.57 0.31
CA PHE A 152 9.94 -5.59 0.41
C PHE A 152 10.65 -4.94 -0.78
N GLU A 153 10.08 -5.09 -1.97
CA GLU A 153 10.75 -4.71 -3.21
C GLU A 153 10.70 -3.22 -3.47
N ASP A 154 9.56 -2.58 -3.20
CA ASP A 154 9.31 -1.20 -3.58
C ASP A 154 8.90 -0.31 -2.41
N LEU A 155 7.87 -0.68 -1.65
CA LEU A 155 7.24 0.19 -0.65
C LEU A 155 8.20 0.64 0.45
N LEU A 156 9.04 -0.27 0.96
CA LEU A 156 10.01 0.05 2.02
C LEU A 156 11.00 1.15 1.63
N ARG A 157 11.24 1.34 0.32
CA ARG A 157 12.23 2.26 -0.23
C ARG A 157 11.61 3.51 -0.85
N ASP A 158 10.28 3.56 -0.93
CA ASP A 158 9.55 4.59 -1.65
C ASP A 158 9.53 5.91 -0.85
N ARG A 159 10.06 6.97 -1.46
CA ARG A 159 10.19 8.28 -0.82
C ARG A 159 8.85 9.00 -0.68
N ASP A 160 7.94 8.79 -1.63
CA ASP A 160 6.62 9.41 -1.61
C ASP A 160 5.74 8.74 -0.55
N LEU A 161 5.79 7.41 -0.44
CA LEU A 161 5.18 6.70 0.69
C LEU A 161 5.75 7.19 2.03
N GLY A 162 7.06 7.44 2.10
CA GLY A 162 7.68 8.06 3.26
C GLY A 162 7.10 9.43 3.62
N ASN A 163 6.81 10.27 2.62
CA ASN A 163 6.14 11.56 2.81
C ASN A 163 4.70 11.40 3.31
N ILE A 164 3.97 10.44 2.75
CA ILE A 164 2.61 10.09 3.19
C ILE A 164 2.63 9.66 4.66
N PHE A 165 3.48 8.71 5.04
CA PHE A 165 3.59 8.27 6.44
C PHE A 165 3.96 9.40 7.40
N ARG A 166 4.90 10.28 7.02
CA ARG A 166 5.24 11.45 7.85
C ARG A 166 4.05 12.39 8.05
N ASN A 167 3.25 12.62 7.01
CA ASN A 167 2.04 13.44 7.11
C ASN A 167 0.99 12.80 8.01
N PHE A 168 0.76 11.49 7.86
CA PHE A 168 -0.23 10.75 8.63
C PHE A 168 0.13 10.72 10.11
N HIS A 169 1.39 10.45 10.43
CA HIS A 169 1.92 10.56 11.79
C HIS A 169 1.77 11.99 12.35
N ALA A 170 2.21 13.02 11.60
CA ALA A 170 2.13 14.40 12.06
C ALA A 170 0.70 14.92 12.28
N THR A 171 -0.28 14.30 11.63
CA THR A 171 -1.72 14.66 11.74
C THR A 171 -2.53 13.66 12.56
N GLY A 172 -1.88 12.65 13.15
CA GLY A 172 -2.52 11.62 13.96
C GLY A 172 -3.58 10.83 13.21
N LYS A 173 -3.44 10.64 11.89
CA LYS A 173 -4.41 9.90 11.08
C LYS A 173 -4.24 8.38 11.27
N PRO A 174 -5.32 7.63 11.54
CA PRO A 174 -5.27 6.18 11.66
C PRO A 174 -4.51 5.54 10.51
N THR A 175 -3.50 4.75 10.85
CA THR A 175 -2.58 4.09 9.93
C THR A 175 -2.52 2.62 10.28
N ALA A 176 -3.18 1.77 9.48
CA ALA A 176 -3.27 0.33 9.70
C ALA A 176 -2.40 -0.46 8.72
N LEU A 177 -1.53 -1.32 9.24
CA LEU A 177 -0.59 -2.12 8.44
C LEU A 177 -0.62 -3.58 8.89
N LEU A 178 -0.77 -4.52 7.96
CA LEU A 178 -0.93 -5.94 8.25
C LEU A 178 0.25 -6.78 7.74
N CYS A 179 0.63 -7.80 8.52
CA CYS A 179 1.61 -8.83 8.14
C CYS A 179 2.99 -8.25 7.83
N HIS A 180 3.45 -8.25 6.57
CA HIS A 180 4.72 -7.63 6.17
C HIS A 180 4.62 -6.10 6.01
N ALA A 181 3.43 -5.54 5.82
CA ALA A 181 3.26 -4.11 5.57
C ALA A 181 3.85 -3.18 6.63
N PRO A 182 3.86 -3.50 7.95
CA PRO A 182 4.51 -2.67 8.96
C PRO A 182 5.97 -2.34 8.65
N VAL A 183 6.71 -3.22 7.95
CA VAL A 183 8.11 -2.95 7.57
C VAL A 183 8.25 -1.73 6.66
N THR A 184 7.20 -1.38 5.91
CA THR A 184 7.18 -0.23 5.01
C THR A 184 7.27 1.10 5.74
N LEU A 185 7.00 1.15 7.05
CA LEU A 185 7.23 2.35 7.86
C LEU A 185 8.68 2.85 7.77
N ALA A 186 9.65 1.99 7.42
CA ALA A 186 11.03 2.38 7.14
C ALA A 186 11.15 3.38 5.98
N ALA A 187 10.17 3.47 5.08
CA ALA A 187 10.04 4.53 4.07
C ALA A 187 10.08 5.94 4.69
N ALA A 188 9.63 6.07 5.95
CA ALA A 188 9.62 7.34 6.68
C ALA A 188 10.98 7.72 7.30
N THR A 189 12.03 6.90 7.14
CA THR A 189 13.41 7.27 7.55
C THR A 189 13.98 8.40 6.69
N SER A 190 15.14 8.95 7.07
CA SER A 190 15.73 10.09 6.35
C SER A 190 16.20 9.74 4.93
N ASP A 191 16.62 8.49 4.72
CA ASP A 191 16.94 7.95 3.40
C ASP A 191 16.56 6.45 3.38
N PRO A 192 15.34 6.12 2.90
CA PRO A 192 14.82 4.76 2.98
C PRO A 192 15.57 3.78 2.07
N VAL A 193 16.16 4.26 0.97
CA VAL A 193 16.99 3.44 0.08
C VAL A 193 18.28 3.05 0.80
N ALA A 194 18.96 4.02 1.42
CA ALA A 194 20.17 3.75 2.19
C ALA A 194 19.88 2.90 3.43
N PHE A 195 18.71 3.11 4.08
CA PHE A 195 18.30 2.32 5.23
C PHE A 195 18.13 0.85 4.84
N ALA A 196 17.40 0.57 3.76
CA ALA A 196 17.21 -0.77 3.23
C ALA A 196 18.53 -1.47 2.90
N ALA A 197 19.45 -0.77 2.24
CA ALA A 197 20.78 -1.30 1.93
C ALA A 197 21.61 -1.59 3.20
N ALA A 198 21.39 -0.82 4.26
CA ALA A 198 22.04 -0.99 5.56
C ALA A 198 21.40 -2.05 6.46
N LEU A 199 20.29 -2.69 6.06
CA LEU A 199 19.70 -3.80 6.84
C LEU A 199 20.55 -5.10 6.80
N SER A 200 21.66 -5.10 6.06
CA SER A 200 22.67 -6.16 6.13
C SER A 200 23.33 -6.28 7.51
N THR A 201 24.00 -7.40 7.80
CA THR A 201 24.30 -7.85 9.18
C THR A 201 25.63 -7.38 9.78
N THR A 202 26.40 -6.51 9.11
CA THR A 202 27.71 -6.06 9.61
C THR A 202 27.63 -5.10 10.82
N LYS A 203 28.71 -4.94 11.61
CA LYS A 203 28.75 -3.91 12.66
C LYS A 203 28.61 -2.48 12.10
N LYS A 204 29.18 -2.23 10.91
CA LYS A 204 29.12 -0.94 10.20
C LYS A 204 27.68 -0.60 9.81
N SER A 205 26.92 -1.59 9.33
CA SER A 205 25.53 -1.42 8.91
C SER A 205 24.58 -1.17 10.10
N LYS A 206 24.85 -1.71 11.29
CA LYS A 206 24.13 -1.35 12.54
C LYS A 206 24.31 0.11 12.96
N ARG A 207 25.49 0.72 12.73
CA ARG A 207 25.69 2.15 13.01
C ARG A 207 24.98 3.03 11.98
N ALA A 208 25.01 2.62 10.71
CA ALA A 208 24.36 3.33 9.62
C ALA A 208 22.83 3.34 9.77
N THR A 209 22.20 2.18 10.03
CA THR A 209 20.75 2.07 10.27
C THR A 209 20.26 3.00 11.39
N ARG A 210 20.97 3.03 12.54
CA ARG A 210 20.64 3.96 13.63
C ARG A 210 20.76 5.43 13.26
N ALA A 211 21.74 5.79 12.43
CA ALA A 211 21.91 7.17 11.97
C ALA A 211 20.77 7.58 11.02
N LEU A 212 20.40 6.69 10.10
CA LEU A 212 19.33 6.90 9.11
C LEU A 212 17.93 6.91 9.74
N ALA A 213 17.75 6.16 10.83
CA ALA A 213 16.51 6.15 11.60
C ALA A 213 16.49 7.20 12.74
N LYS A 214 17.47 8.09 12.83
CA LYS A 214 17.57 9.08 13.93
C LYS A 214 16.31 9.94 14.05
N THR A 215 15.73 10.33 12.91
CA THR A 215 14.53 11.18 12.80
C THR A 215 13.30 10.38 12.35
N TRP A 216 13.34 9.06 12.49
CA TRP A 216 12.20 8.22 12.11
C TRP A 216 11.00 8.50 13.03
N PRO A 217 9.82 8.87 12.50
CA PRO A 217 8.68 9.29 13.32
C PRO A 217 8.19 8.22 14.31
N TYR A 218 8.23 6.96 13.90
CA TYR A 218 7.72 5.83 14.68
C TYR A 218 8.73 5.26 15.69
N LYS A 219 9.84 5.97 15.93
CA LYS A 219 10.83 5.53 16.92
C LYS A 219 10.20 5.46 18.31
N GLY A 220 10.28 4.30 18.94
CA GLY A 220 9.73 4.05 20.28
C GLY A 220 8.27 3.61 20.31
N TYR A 221 7.54 3.66 19.18
CA TYR A 221 6.19 3.12 19.05
C TYR A 221 6.21 1.60 19.23
N ARG A 222 5.15 1.08 19.85
CA ARG A 222 4.82 -0.34 19.85
C ARG A 222 4.17 -0.71 18.52
N MET A 223 4.52 -1.88 18.02
CA MET A 223 4.00 -2.42 16.77
C MET A 223 4.18 -3.93 16.74
N THR A 224 3.42 -4.61 15.89
CA THR A 224 3.69 -5.99 15.49
C THR A 224 3.98 -6.04 13.98
N VAL A 225 4.49 -7.17 13.51
CA VAL A 225 4.82 -7.46 12.11
C VAL A 225 4.93 -8.97 11.95
N PHE A 226 4.83 -9.48 10.72
CA PHE A 226 5.11 -10.89 10.44
C PHE A 226 6.46 -11.28 11.04
N SER A 227 6.41 -12.16 12.04
CA SER A 227 7.52 -12.34 12.96
C SER A 227 8.67 -13.06 12.26
N GLN A 228 9.89 -12.87 12.78
CA GLN A 228 11.03 -13.63 12.27
C GLN A 228 10.82 -15.16 12.40
N ALA A 229 10.06 -15.59 13.41
CA ALA A 229 9.75 -17.00 13.59
C ALA A 229 8.83 -17.53 12.47
N GLU A 230 7.78 -16.79 12.12
CA GLU A 230 6.89 -17.13 11.01
C GLU A 230 7.62 -17.08 9.66
N GLU A 231 8.50 -16.10 9.46
CA GLU A 231 9.32 -16.00 8.24
C GLU A 231 10.20 -17.23 8.06
N LYS A 232 10.84 -17.73 9.11
CA LYS A 232 11.66 -18.95 9.05
C LYS A 232 10.84 -20.19 8.69
N VAL A 233 9.58 -20.26 9.10
CA VAL A 233 8.68 -21.33 8.69
C VAL A 233 8.37 -21.21 7.20
N ALA A 234 8.08 -20.01 6.69
CA ALA A 234 7.85 -19.76 5.26
C ALA A 234 9.10 -20.09 4.39
N GLU A 235 10.30 -19.72 4.86
CA GLU A 235 11.57 -20.04 4.21
C GLU A 235 11.76 -21.56 4.05
N GLY A 236 11.35 -22.34 5.06
CA GLY A 236 11.47 -23.80 5.06
C GLY A 236 10.35 -24.56 4.33
N SER A 237 9.24 -23.91 3.98
CA SER A 237 8.02 -24.59 3.49
C SER A 237 7.50 -24.11 2.13
N GLY A 238 7.95 -22.97 1.61
CA GLY A 238 7.39 -22.46 0.34
C GLY A 238 8.22 -21.42 -0.42
N LEU A 239 9.12 -20.67 0.23
CA LEU A 239 9.86 -19.60 -0.46
C LEU A 239 10.98 -20.10 -1.38
N GLY A 240 11.59 -21.25 -1.08
CA GLY A 240 12.71 -21.80 -1.88
C GLY A 240 14.06 -21.08 -1.68
N GLY A 241 14.15 -20.24 -0.65
CA GLY A 241 15.34 -19.48 -0.25
C GLY A 241 15.07 -18.62 0.97
N HIS A 242 16.06 -17.79 1.32
CA HIS A 242 15.99 -16.89 2.47
C HIS A 242 15.71 -15.45 2.05
N VAL A 243 14.95 -14.72 2.85
CA VAL A 243 14.72 -13.29 2.64
C VAL A 243 16.02 -12.50 2.85
N LEU A 244 16.14 -11.32 2.24
CA LEU A 244 17.34 -10.47 2.35
C LEU A 244 17.55 -9.94 3.78
N PHE A 245 16.46 -9.70 4.51
CA PHE A 245 16.42 -9.29 5.90
C PHE A 245 15.06 -9.64 6.49
N TYR A 246 14.96 -9.69 7.83
CA TYR A 246 13.68 -9.97 8.49
C TYR A 246 12.90 -8.68 8.81
N PRO A 247 11.57 -8.63 8.63
CA PRO A 247 10.76 -7.44 8.91
C PRO A 247 10.92 -6.95 10.35
N GLU A 248 10.81 -7.88 11.30
CA GLU A 248 10.98 -7.63 12.73
C GLU A 248 12.34 -7.00 13.04
N ALA A 249 13.42 -7.54 12.46
CA ALA A 249 14.77 -7.02 12.67
C ALA A 249 14.92 -5.60 12.12
N ALA A 250 14.30 -5.31 10.96
CA ALA A 250 14.33 -3.99 10.35
C ALA A 250 13.64 -2.92 11.22
N LEU A 251 12.45 -3.22 11.73
CA LEU A 251 11.71 -2.32 12.61
C LEU A 251 12.43 -2.10 13.94
N ARG A 252 12.97 -3.16 14.55
CA ARG A 252 13.81 -3.03 15.75
C ARG A 252 15.06 -2.20 15.49
N ALA A 253 15.70 -2.35 14.32
CA ALA A 253 16.87 -1.56 13.93
C ALA A 253 16.55 -0.07 13.75
N ALA A 254 15.34 0.27 13.28
CA ALA A 254 14.85 1.64 13.21
C ALA A 254 14.50 2.24 14.59
N GLY A 255 14.35 1.40 15.62
CA GLY A 255 14.02 1.79 16.99
C GLY A 255 12.56 1.56 17.38
N GLY A 256 11.83 0.74 16.64
CA GLY A 256 10.47 0.31 16.98
C GLY A 256 10.49 -0.74 18.09
N LYS A 257 9.46 -0.72 18.94
CA LYS A 257 9.24 -1.73 19.99
C LYS A 257 8.33 -2.83 19.43
N VAL A 258 8.93 -3.80 18.74
CA VAL A 258 8.16 -4.91 18.16
C VAL A 258 7.68 -5.86 19.25
N ASP A 259 6.37 -6.03 19.35
CA ASP A 259 5.61 -6.93 20.22
C ASP A 259 4.89 -7.94 19.32
N ASN A 260 5.27 -9.21 19.42
CA ASN A 260 4.72 -10.28 18.57
C ASN A 260 4.07 -11.31 19.47
N GLY A 261 2.84 -11.70 19.12
CA GLY A 261 2.11 -12.80 19.71
C GLY A 261 2.52 -14.17 19.14
N PRO A 262 1.77 -15.23 19.50
CA PRO A 262 2.01 -16.57 18.99
C PRO A 262 1.97 -16.63 17.45
N GLN A 263 2.83 -17.46 16.87
CA GLN A 263 2.92 -17.64 15.41
C GLN A 263 1.56 -18.04 14.83
N PHE A 264 1.20 -17.43 13.71
CA PHE A 264 -0.01 -17.69 12.93
C PHE A 264 -1.33 -17.50 13.69
N GLN A 265 -1.30 -16.83 14.85
CA GLN A 265 -2.49 -16.41 15.57
C GLN A 265 -2.72 -14.91 15.43
N SER A 266 -3.99 -14.50 15.53
CA SER A 266 -4.36 -13.09 15.52
C SER A 266 -3.64 -12.32 16.64
N HIS A 267 -2.91 -11.29 16.27
CA HIS A 267 -2.30 -10.34 17.20
C HIS A 267 -2.29 -8.94 16.58
N VAL A 268 -2.86 -7.98 17.29
CA VAL A 268 -2.96 -6.58 16.85
C VAL A 268 -2.42 -5.68 17.95
N VAL A 269 -1.55 -4.76 17.54
CA VAL A 269 -0.98 -3.73 18.41
C VAL A 269 -1.47 -2.37 17.94
N VAL A 270 -2.06 -1.62 18.88
CA VAL A 270 -2.46 -0.23 18.68
C VAL A 270 -1.60 0.66 19.57
N ASP A 271 -0.97 1.68 18.97
CA ASP A 271 -0.19 2.70 19.66
C ASP A 271 -0.39 4.06 18.97
N ASN A 272 -1.13 4.95 19.63
CA ASN A 272 -1.62 6.22 19.07
C ASN A 272 -2.42 6.00 17.77
N GLU A 273 -2.02 6.61 16.67
CA GLU A 273 -2.63 6.45 15.35
C GLU A 273 -2.20 5.18 14.61
N LEU A 274 -1.14 4.52 15.08
CA LEU A 274 -0.58 3.34 14.43
C LEU A 274 -1.29 2.06 14.90
N ILE A 275 -1.78 1.30 13.93
CA ILE A 275 -2.44 0.01 14.11
C ILE A 275 -1.65 -1.01 13.29
N THR A 276 -1.17 -2.07 13.93
CA THR A 276 -0.41 -3.12 13.24
C THR A 276 -0.98 -4.48 13.56
N GLY A 277 -1.08 -5.35 12.55
CA GLY A 277 -1.53 -6.73 12.69
C GLY A 277 -0.42 -7.67 12.26
N GLN A 278 -0.25 -8.78 12.98
CA GLN A 278 0.96 -9.59 12.85
C GLN A 278 1.02 -10.43 11.56
N ASN A 279 -0.10 -11.01 11.15
CA ASN A 279 -0.14 -12.07 10.13
C ASN A 279 -1.56 -12.17 9.52
N PRO A 280 -1.81 -13.04 8.53
CA PRO A 280 -3.13 -13.15 7.90
C PRO A 280 -4.29 -13.38 8.87
N ALA A 281 -4.06 -14.10 9.98
CA ALA A 281 -5.10 -14.37 10.98
C ALA A 281 -5.55 -13.12 11.75
N SER A 282 -4.85 -12.00 11.60
CA SER A 282 -5.14 -10.73 12.27
C SER A 282 -6.06 -9.80 11.45
N ASP A 283 -6.48 -10.20 10.25
CA ASP A 283 -7.22 -9.35 9.29
C ASP A 283 -8.51 -8.77 9.86
N GLN A 284 -9.35 -9.56 10.54
CA GLN A 284 -10.61 -9.13 11.14
C GLN A 284 -10.39 -8.20 12.33
N ALA A 285 -9.44 -8.54 13.20
CA ALA A 285 -9.13 -7.74 14.39
C ALA A 285 -8.55 -6.38 13.99
N LEU A 286 -7.66 -6.35 12.99
CA LEU A 286 -7.10 -5.11 12.45
C LEU A 286 -8.17 -4.27 11.74
N ALA A 287 -9.04 -4.90 10.93
CA ALA A 287 -10.15 -4.21 10.27
C ALA A 287 -11.07 -3.51 11.29
N LYS A 288 -11.43 -4.22 12.37
CA LYS A 288 -12.24 -3.64 13.45
C LYS A 288 -11.52 -2.45 14.09
N ALA A 289 -10.26 -2.60 14.48
CA ALA A 289 -9.48 -1.53 15.12
C ALA A 289 -9.36 -0.30 14.23
N LEU A 290 -9.15 -0.49 12.92
CA LEU A 290 -9.09 0.60 11.95
C LEU A 290 -10.43 1.35 11.85
N VAL A 291 -11.54 0.63 11.70
CA VAL A 291 -12.88 1.25 11.62
C VAL A 291 -13.21 2.02 12.90
N ASP A 292 -12.90 1.46 14.07
CA ASP A 292 -13.10 2.14 15.36
C ASP A 292 -12.26 3.44 15.44
N ALA A 293 -10.99 3.39 15.04
CA ALA A 293 -10.09 4.55 15.05
C ALA A 293 -10.52 5.64 14.06
N LEU A 294 -10.97 5.26 12.86
CA LEU A 294 -11.53 6.19 11.87
C LEU A 294 -12.79 6.87 12.42
N ALA A 295 -13.70 6.12 13.03
CA ALA A 295 -14.93 6.66 13.62
C ALA A 295 -14.63 7.65 14.75
N ALA A 296 -13.67 7.32 15.62
CA ALA A 296 -13.22 8.21 16.70
C ALA A 296 -12.67 9.53 16.14
N LYS A 297 -11.83 9.50 15.10
CA LYS A 297 -11.31 10.71 14.46
C LYS A 297 -12.36 11.55 13.77
N THR A 298 -13.34 10.93 13.11
CA THR A 298 -14.48 11.68 12.55
C THR A 298 -15.25 12.40 13.66
N ALA A 299 -15.48 11.76 14.80
CA ALA A 299 -16.15 12.37 15.95
C ALA A 299 -15.35 13.52 16.58
N GLU A 300 -14.03 13.42 16.65
CA GLU A 300 -13.15 14.51 17.12
C GLU A 300 -13.23 15.74 16.20
N ARG A 301 -13.27 15.56 14.87
CA ARG A 301 -13.36 16.67 13.90
C ARG A 301 -14.71 17.38 13.90
N ALA A 302 -15.76 16.74 14.40
CA ALA A 302 -17.11 17.30 14.44
C ALA A 302 -17.39 18.11 15.71
N ARG A 303 -16.47 18.09 16.69
CA ARG A 303 -16.54 18.89 17.93
C ARG A 303 -15.78 20.20 17.78
#